data_AF-A0A1G7P3S6-F1
#
_entry.id   AF-A0A1G7P3S6-F1
#
_cell.length_a   1.000
_cell.length_b   1.000
_cell.length_c   1.000
_cell.angle_alpha   90.00
_cell.angle_beta   90.00
_cell.angle_gamma   90.00
#
_symmetry.space_group_name_H-M   'P 1'
#
loop_
_entity.id
_entity.type
_entity.pdbx_description
1 polymer ?
#
loop_
_entity_poly.entity_id
_entity_poly.type
_entity_poly.pdbx_seq_one_letter_code
_entity_poly.pdbx_strand_id
1 'polypeptide(L)'
;MYGYVARANIDRYLSVLYSTDLTHHERQAVTKLLLGELDKLGHDPAQLEFAEKRAANGRERVNHARRLRESYALGTTEREESDRLLVAVESLQSLLDAFIVACTSSLGN
;
A
#
# COMPACT_ATOMS: atom_id res chain seq x y z
N MET A 1 -11.52 20.59 4.61
CA MET A 1 -12.54 19.61 4.13
C MET A 1 -11.97 18.57 3.15
N TYR A 2 -10.91 18.88 2.37
CA TYR A 2 -10.32 17.96 1.39
C TYR A 2 -9.60 16.72 1.97
N GLY A 3 -8.99 16.81 3.15
CA GLY A 3 -8.22 15.70 3.74
C GLY A 3 -9.04 14.44 4.07
N TYR A 4 -10.31 14.61 4.46
CA TYR A 4 -11.18 13.47 4.78
C TYR A 4 -11.50 12.62 3.53
N VAL A 5 -11.76 13.28 2.39
CA VAL A 5 -12.03 12.60 1.11
C VAL A 5 -10.80 11.85 0.63
N ALA A 6 -9.61 12.48 0.69
CA ALA A 6 -8.36 11.83 0.32
C ALA A 6 -8.06 10.61 1.19
N ARG A 7 -8.23 10.69 2.52
CA ARG A 7 -8.10 9.54 3.44
C ARG A 7 -9.05 8.40 3.06
N ALA A 8 -10.32 8.70 2.80
CA ALA A 8 -11.31 7.70 2.40
C ALA A 8 -10.96 7.04 1.05
N ASN A 9 -10.46 7.82 0.08
CA ASN A 9 -10.01 7.30 -1.20
C ASN A 9 -8.78 6.41 -1.05
N ILE A 10 -7.79 6.80 -0.24
CA ILE A 10 -6.61 5.97 0.09
C ILE A 10 -7.06 4.63 0.66
N ASP A 11 -7.95 4.64 1.65
CA ASP A 11 -8.46 3.41 2.27
C ASP A 11 -9.15 2.50 1.26
N ARG A 12 -9.98 3.08 0.39
CA ARG A 12 -10.66 2.36 -0.68
C ARG A 12 -9.68 1.75 -1.67
N TYR A 13 -8.71 2.53 -2.16
CA TYR A 13 -7.75 2.06 -3.15
C TYR A 13 -6.81 1.00 -2.58
N LEU A 14 -6.37 1.14 -1.32
CA LEU A 14 -5.63 0.08 -0.63
C LEU A 14 -6.46 -1.19 -0.52
N SER A 15 -7.73 -1.10 -0.13
CA SER A 15 -8.62 -2.27 -0.07
C SER A 15 -8.76 -2.96 -1.42
N VAL A 16 -8.87 -2.21 -2.51
CA VAL A 16 -8.94 -2.74 -3.87
C VAL A 16 -7.61 -3.40 -4.29
N LEU A 17 -6.49 -2.74 -4.05
CA LEU A 17 -5.16 -3.24 -4.40
C LEU A 17 -4.75 -4.49 -3.61
N TYR A 18 -5.31 -4.66 -2.43
CA TYR A 18 -5.17 -5.89 -1.64
C TYR A 18 -6.08 -7.03 -2.08
N SER A 19 -7.03 -6.78 -2.99
CA SER A 19 -7.78 -7.86 -3.64
C SER A 19 -6.92 -8.60 -4.65
N THR A 20 -7.16 -9.90 -4.79
CA THR A 20 -6.46 -10.80 -5.71
C THR A 20 -6.94 -10.68 -7.15
N ASP A 21 -8.10 -10.07 -7.38
CA ASP A 21 -8.86 -10.24 -8.63
C ASP A 21 -8.61 -9.13 -9.68
N LEU A 22 -7.53 -8.37 -9.51
CA LEU A 22 -7.19 -7.29 -10.45
C LEU A 22 -6.30 -7.80 -11.58
N THR A 23 -6.68 -7.46 -12.81
CA THR A 23 -5.75 -7.53 -13.94
C THR A 23 -4.57 -6.58 -13.71
N HIS A 24 -3.46 -6.81 -14.43
CA HIS A 24 -2.30 -5.93 -14.36
C HIS A 24 -2.65 -4.47 -14.71
N HIS A 25 -3.50 -4.25 -15.70
CA HIS A 25 -3.93 -2.91 -16.12
C HIS A 25 -4.74 -2.20 -15.03
N GLU A 26 -5.71 -2.88 -14.42
CA GLU A 26 -6.53 -2.31 -13.34
C GLU A 26 -5.68 -1.99 -12.11
N ARG A 27 -4.76 -2.89 -11.74
CA ARG A 27 -3.81 -2.64 -10.65
C ARG A 27 -2.99 -1.39 -10.90
N GLN A 28 -2.45 -1.22 -12.11
CA GLN A 28 -1.70 -0.01 -12.47
C GLN A 28 -2.57 1.25 -12.38
N ALA A 29 -3.83 1.19 -12.84
CA ALA A 29 -4.75 2.32 -12.77
C ALA A 29 -5.05 2.71 -11.32
N VAL A 30 -5.37 1.75 -10.46
CA VAL A 30 -5.68 2.00 -9.04
C VAL A 30 -4.44 2.49 -8.29
N THR A 31 -3.24 1.97 -8.57
CA THR A 31 -1.99 2.48 -7.99
C THR A 31 -1.75 3.95 -8.35
N LYS A 32 -2.03 4.36 -9.59
CA LYS A 32 -1.92 5.78 -9.98
C LYS A 32 -2.91 6.67 -9.22
N LEU A 33 -4.14 6.20 -9.02
CA LEU A 33 -5.14 6.92 -8.22
C LEU A 33 -4.71 7.04 -6.76
N LEU A 34 -4.17 5.97 -6.18
CA LEU A 34 -3.59 5.98 -4.83
C LEU A 34 -2.48 7.03 -4.71
N LEU A 35 -1.51 7.03 -5.63
CA LEU A 35 -0.42 8.02 -5.63
C LEU A 35 -0.94 9.45 -5.65
N GLY A 36 -1.95 9.74 -6.47
CA GLY A 36 -2.55 11.08 -6.53
C GLY A 36 -3.23 11.50 -5.23
N GLU A 37 -3.79 10.57 -4.44
CA GLU A 37 -4.33 10.90 -3.12
C GLU A 37 -3.26 11.02 -2.03
N LEU A 38 -2.19 10.22 -2.10
CA LEU A 38 -1.04 10.32 -1.19
C LEU A 38 -0.33 11.68 -1.37
N ASP A 39 -0.13 12.13 -2.62
CA ASP A 39 0.50 13.42 -2.93
C ASP A 39 -0.27 14.60 -2.33
N LYS A 40 -1.60 14.59 -2.41
CA LYS A 40 -2.47 15.61 -1.79
C LYS A 40 -2.29 15.72 -0.28
N LEU A 41 -1.88 14.65 0.39
CA LEU A 41 -1.73 14.57 1.85
C LEU A 41 -0.26 14.64 2.30
N GLY A 42 0.69 14.33 1.42
CA GLY A 42 2.10 14.11 1.76
C GLY A 42 2.78 15.35 2.33
N HIS A 43 2.24 16.54 2.08
CA HIS A 43 2.79 17.80 2.55
C HIS A 43 2.17 18.31 3.86
N ASP A 44 1.24 17.56 4.46
CA ASP A 44 0.55 17.94 5.68
C ASP A 44 1.04 17.05 6.86
N PRO A 45 1.82 17.60 7.81
CA PRO A 45 2.27 16.87 8.99
C PRO A 45 1.15 16.28 9.83
N ALA A 46 -0.07 16.85 9.79
CA ALA A 46 -1.22 16.31 10.51
C ALA A 46 -1.71 14.96 9.93
N GLN A 47 -1.14 14.52 8.81
CA GLN A 47 -1.41 13.22 8.19
C GLN A 47 -0.44 12.14 8.66
N LEU A 48 0.58 12.47 9.46
CA LEU A 48 1.61 11.50 9.89
C LEU A 48 1.02 10.29 10.61
N GLU A 49 0.16 10.49 11.61
CA GLU A 49 -0.49 9.39 12.35
C GLU A 49 -1.30 8.48 11.40
N PHE A 50 -1.98 9.08 10.42
CA PHE A 50 -2.71 8.33 9.40
C PHE A 50 -1.74 7.52 8.53
N ALA A 51 -0.65 8.12 8.06
CA ALA A 51 0.39 7.45 7.26
C ALA A 51 1.02 6.27 8.01
N GLU A 52 1.42 6.49 9.26
CA GLU A 52 2.02 5.48 10.14
C GLU A 52 1.11 4.29 10.36
N LYS A 53 -0.17 4.54 10.63
CA LYS A 53 -1.17 3.47 10.81
C LYS A 53 -1.33 2.62 9.54
N ARG A 54 -1.36 3.24 8.35
CA ARG A 54 -1.48 2.50 7.10
C ARG A 54 -0.22 1.69 6.79
N ALA A 55 0.96 2.26 7.01
CA ALA A 55 2.21 1.53 6.84
C ALA A 55 2.34 0.37 7.83
N ALA A 56 1.87 0.51 9.07
CA ALA A 56 1.83 -0.60 10.04
C ALA A 56 0.97 -1.76 9.53
N ASN A 57 -0.26 -1.48 9.08
CA ASN A 57 -1.13 -2.49 8.49
C ASN A 57 -0.53 -3.11 7.21
N GLY A 58 0.17 -2.30 6.40
CA GLY A 58 0.88 -2.78 5.22
C GLY A 58 1.99 -3.77 5.57
N ARG A 59 2.81 -3.47 6.59
CA ARG A 59 3.85 -4.39 7.10
C ARG A 59 3.28 -5.71 7.60
N GLU A 60 2.15 -5.68 8.30
CA GLU A 60 1.45 -6.91 8.72
C GLU A 60 1.04 -7.78 7.51
N ARG A 61 0.53 -7.13 6.45
CA ARG A 61 0.16 -7.82 5.20
C ARG A 61 1.36 -8.40 4.46
N VAL A 62 2.47 -7.67 4.38
CA VAL A 62 3.73 -8.19 3.82
C VAL A 62 4.19 -9.44 4.59
N ASN A 63 4.18 -9.36 5.92
CA ASN A 63 4.55 -10.49 6.78
C ASN A 63 3.60 -11.68 6.60
N HIS A 64 2.30 -11.44 6.45
CA HIS A 64 1.33 -12.49 6.16
C HIS A 64 1.57 -13.14 4.79
N ALA A 65 1.73 -12.35 3.73
CA ALA A 65 2.00 -12.85 2.38
C ALA A 65 3.31 -13.67 2.33
N ARG A 66 4.34 -13.22 3.06
CA ARG A 66 5.60 -13.95 3.20
C ARG A 66 5.41 -15.32 3.85
N ARG A 67 4.70 -15.38 4.99
CA ARG A 67 4.39 -16.66 5.65
C ARG A 67 3.54 -17.58 4.78
N LEU A 68 2.54 -17.04 4.08
CA LEU A 68 1.69 -17.80 3.17
C LEU A 68 2.53 -18.42 2.04
N ARG A 69 3.34 -17.59 1.38
CA ARG A 69 4.31 -18.02 0.37
C ARG A 69 5.18 -19.16 0.91
N GLU A 70 5.77 -18.98 2.09
CA GLU A 70 6.62 -19.97 2.77
C GLU A 70 5.92 -21.28 3.11
N SER A 71 4.59 -21.29 3.27
CA SER A 71 3.82 -22.50 3.54
C SER A 71 3.66 -23.42 2.33
N TYR A 72 3.85 -22.91 1.12
CA TYR A 72 3.76 -23.70 -0.12
C TYR A 72 5.11 -24.25 -0.56
N ALA A 73 5.11 -25.48 -1.07
CA ALA A 73 6.30 -26.12 -1.62
C ALA A 73 6.79 -25.41 -2.89
N LEU A 74 8.09 -25.43 -3.13
CA LEU A 74 8.69 -24.86 -4.34
C LEU A 74 8.15 -25.53 -5.61
N GLY A 75 7.95 -24.75 -6.67
CA GLY A 75 7.47 -25.23 -7.97
C GLY A 75 5.95 -25.49 -8.03
N THR A 76 5.20 -25.22 -6.96
CA THR A 76 3.73 -25.29 -6.96
C THR A 76 3.12 -24.01 -7.52
N THR A 77 1.95 -24.11 -8.14
CA THR A 77 1.21 -22.95 -8.64
C THR A 77 0.83 -21.99 -7.50
N GLU A 78 0.47 -22.52 -6.34
CA GLU A 78 0.17 -21.75 -5.14
C GLU A 78 1.37 -20.95 -4.64
N ARG A 79 2.58 -21.51 -4.76
CA ARG A 79 3.83 -20.80 -4.45
C ARG A 79 4.05 -19.65 -5.40
N GLU A 80 3.88 -19.86 -6.70
CA GLU A 80 4.02 -18.81 -7.72
C GLU A 80 2.98 -17.69 -7.55
N GLU A 81 1.74 -18.03 -7.22
CA GLU A 81 0.68 -17.06 -6.92
C GLU A 81 1.01 -16.25 -5.66
N SER A 82 1.48 -16.92 -4.61
CA SER A 82 1.89 -16.25 -3.37
C SER A 82 3.14 -15.38 -3.55
N ASP A 83 4.06 -15.76 -4.44
CA ASP A 83 5.20 -14.94 -4.85
C ASP A 83 4.74 -13.64 -5.52
N ARG A 84 3.78 -13.72 -6.46
CA ARG A 84 3.19 -12.54 -7.10
C ARG A 84 2.48 -11.64 -6.10
N LEU A 85 1.73 -12.23 -5.16
CA LEU A 85 1.07 -11.49 -4.09
C LEU A 85 2.09 -10.76 -3.21
N LEU A 86 3.17 -11.44 -2.80
CA LEU A 86 4.22 -10.85 -1.96
C LEU A 86 4.85 -9.62 -2.64
N VAL A 87 5.24 -9.75 -3.91
CA VAL A 87 5.79 -8.62 -4.68
C VAL A 87 4.81 -7.45 -4.75
N ALA A 88 3.52 -7.74 -4.95
CA ALA A 88 2.49 -6.71 -5.02
C ALA A 88 2.34 -5.96 -3.70
N VAL A 89 2.28 -6.67 -2.56
CA VAL A 89 2.14 -6.02 -1.24
C VAL A 89 3.43 -5.30 -0.80
N GLU A 90 4.62 -5.80 -1.16
CA GLU A 90 5.90 -5.12 -0.91
C GLU A 90 6.02 -3.80 -1.70
N SER A 91 5.50 -3.80 -2.94
CA SER A 91 5.42 -2.58 -3.75
C SER A 91 4.50 -1.54 -3.10
N LEU A 92 3.34 -1.95 -2.57
CA LEU A 92 2.43 -1.04 -1.85
C LEU A 92 3.04 -0.53 -0.55
N GLN A 93 3.76 -1.39 0.17
CA GLN A 93 4.44 -1.00 1.40
C GLN A 93 5.46 0.11 1.14
N SER A 94 6.24 -0.01 0.06
CA SER A 94 7.20 1.03 -0.35
C SER A 94 6.52 2.40 -0.57
N LEU A 95 5.29 2.42 -1.13
CA LEU A 95 4.54 3.66 -1.32
C LEU A 95 4.08 4.28 0.01
N LEU A 96 3.66 3.45 0.96
CA LEU A 96 3.23 3.89 2.29
C LEU A 96 4.42 4.44 3.11
N ASP A 97 5.59 3.80 3.00
CA ASP A 97 6.80 4.28 3.65
C ASP A 97 7.27 5.62 3.04
N ALA A 98 7.19 5.77 1.71
CA ALA A 98 7.45 7.06 1.06
C ALA A 98 6.48 8.17 1.50
N PHE A 99 5.21 7.83 1.72
CA PHE A 99 4.20 8.76 2.22
C PHE A 99 4.52 9.24 3.65
N ILE A 100 4.98 8.35 4.54
CA ILE A 100 5.48 8.76 5.87
C ILE A 100 6.63 9.75 5.74
N VAL A 101 7.62 9.44 4.90
CA VAL A 101 8.78 10.32 4.68
C VAL A 101 8.33 11.71 4.20
N ALA A 102 7.38 11.78 3.26
CA ALA A 102 6.81 13.04 2.80
C ALA A 102 6.20 13.85 3.96
N CYS A 103 5.34 13.24 4.77
CA CYS A 103 4.72 13.91 5.92
C CYS A 103 5.74 14.43 6.95
N THR A 104 6.85 13.70 7.14
CA THR A 104 7.93 14.12 8.05
C THR A 104 8.82 15.22 7.48
N SER A 105 9.03 15.24 6.17
CA SER A 105 9.89 16.23 5.52
C SER A 105 9.24 17.62 5.52
N SER A 106 7.91 17.68 5.59
CA SER A 106 7.14 18.92 5.76
C SER A 106 7.16 19.51 7.17
N LEU A 107 7.75 18.83 8.17
CA LEU A 107 7.98 19.41 9.50
C LEU A 107 9.24 20.30 9.58
N GLY A 108 10.10 20.27 8.55
CA GLY A 108 11.41 20.93 8.54
C GLY A 108 11.49 22.27 7.78
N ASN A 109 10.38 22.77 7.23
CA ASN A 109 10.31 24.07 6.53
C ASN A 109 9.47 25.09 7.31
#